data_AF-A0A7R9H976-F1
#
_entry.id   AF-A0A7R9H976-F1
#
_cell.length_a   1.000
_cell.length_b   1.000
_cell.length_c   1.000
_cell.angle_alpha   90.00
_cell.angle_beta   90.00
_cell.angle_gamma   90.00
#
_symmetry.space_group_name_H-M   'P 1'
#
loop_
_entity.id
_entity.type
_entity.pdbx_description
1 polymer ?
#
loop_
_entity_poly.entity_id
_entity_poly.type
_entity_poly.pdbx_seq_one_letter_code
_entity_poly.pdbx_strand_id
1 'polypeptide(L)'
;MADNQQSRFEKSLGLLTTRFVSLLQKARDGVLDLKVAADILAVRQKRRIYDITNVLEGIGLIEKKSKNSIQWKGAGPGCNTQEMSERLITLKKEISRLEDHEKKLDTHKQWLQQSFNNIADDVENCHLAYVTSEDICKCFEGDTMLTIKAPNGTSLEVPHLSGQSSIGQIKYQIHLKSSTGPILVTLINKDAESETPVSVLVPPVKVESSLAKKGTR
;
A
#
# COMPACT_ATOMS: atom_id res chain seq x y z
N MET A 1 -0.71 54.34 51.08
CA MET A 1 -0.10 52.99 50.91
C MET A 1 -0.51 52.29 49.61
N ALA A 2 -1.58 52.69 48.92
CA ALA A 2 -2.01 52.10 47.64
C ALA A 2 -1.06 52.41 46.45
N ASP A 3 -0.41 53.57 46.46
CA ASP A 3 0.39 54.05 45.31
C ASP A 3 1.66 53.22 45.03
N ASN A 4 2.24 52.60 46.08
CA ASN A 4 3.44 51.76 45.93
C ASN A 4 3.13 50.34 45.43
N GLN A 5 1.90 49.84 45.65
CA GLN A 5 1.47 48.53 45.15
C GLN A 5 1.13 48.58 43.65
N GLN A 6 0.52 49.68 43.20
CA GLN A 6 0.23 49.95 41.79
C GLN A 6 1.53 49.96 40.94
N SER A 7 2.57 50.66 41.41
CA SER A 7 3.87 50.75 40.71
C SER A 7 4.62 49.41 40.59
N ARG A 8 4.40 48.48 41.53
CA ARG A 8 5.02 47.14 41.49
C ARG A 8 4.32 46.25 40.48
N PHE A 9 2.99 46.34 40.38
CA PHE A 9 2.19 45.55 39.45
C PHE A 9 2.48 45.93 37.99
N GLU A 10 2.64 47.22 37.70
CA GLU A 10 3.00 47.72 36.36
C GLU A 10 4.37 47.21 35.86
N LYS A 11 5.24 46.77 36.77
CA LYS A 11 6.57 46.21 36.48
C LYS A 11 6.62 44.68 36.57
N SER A 12 5.48 44.03 36.75
CA SER A 12 5.39 42.59 36.90
C SER A 12 5.75 41.85 35.61
N LEU A 13 6.44 40.72 35.75
CA LEU A 13 6.75 39.83 34.63
C LEU A 13 5.47 39.34 33.94
N GLY A 14 4.39 39.08 34.68
CA GLY A 14 3.12 38.61 34.10
C GLY A 14 2.46 39.63 33.15
N LEU A 15 2.56 40.93 33.46
CA LEU A 15 2.07 41.99 32.58
C LEU A 15 2.94 42.08 31.31
N LEU A 16 4.26 41.95 31.46
CA LEU A 16 5.20 41.89 30.33
C LEU A 16 4.92 40.67 29.44
N THR A 17 4.68 39.49 30.02
CA THR A 17 4.34 38.28 29.27
C THR A 17 3.06 38.45 28.47
N THR A 18 2.01 39.03 29.07
CA THR A 18 0.73 39.25 28.37
C THR A 18 0.90 40.18 27.17
N ARG A 19 1.65 41.28 27.34
CA ARG A 19 1.95 42.21 26.25
C ARG A 19 2.88 41.59 25.20
N PHE A 20 3.88 40.81 25.63
CA PHE A 20 4.79 40.09 24.74
C PHE A 20 4.06 39.08 23.86
N VAL A 21 3.16 38.28 24.44
CA VAL A 21 2.32 37.32 23.70
C VAL A 21 1.38 38.05 22.75
N SER A 22 0.81 39.18 23.16
CA SER A 22 -0.03 40.00 22.28
C SER A 22 0.73 40.54 21.06
N LEU A 23 2.01 40.92 21.23
CA LEU A 23 2.88 41.33 20.11
C LEU A 23 3.22 40.16 19.19
N LEU A 24 3.50 39.00 19.79
CA LEU A 24 3.83 37.78 19.05
C LEU A 24 2.66 37.25 18.22
N GLN A 25 1.43 37.35 18.75
CA GLN A 25 0.20 37.00 18.03
C GLN A 25 -0.16 37.98 16.90
N LYS A 26 0.23 39.26 17.02
CA LYS A 26 0.02 40.30 16.01
C LYS A 26 1.12 40.33 14.94
N ALA A 27 2.25 39.66 15.19
CA ALA A 27 3.37 39.62 14.26
C ALA A 27 3.00 38.78 13.03
N ARG A 28 3.32 39.30 11.84
CA ARG A 28 3.12 38.58 10.57
C ARG A 28 4.03 37.36 10.55
N ASP A 29 3.50 36.24 10.06
CA ASP A 29 4.18 34.93 9.99
C ASP A 29 4.64 34.35 11.33
N GLY A 30 4.13 34.87 12.45
CA GLY A 30 4.50 34.43 13.79
C GLY A 30 5.96 34.74 14.17
N VAL A 31 6.65 35.63 13.44
CA VAL A 31 8.06 35.98 13.70
C VAL A 31 8.15 37.31 14.42
N LEU A 32 8.77 37.33 15.59
CA LEU A 32 8.97 38.55 16.40
C LEU A 32 10.45 38.87 16.56
N ASP A 33 10.82 40.12 16.26
CA ASP A 33 12.14 40.67 16.57
C ASP A 33 12.19 41.12 18.05
N LEU A 34 13.13 40.54 18.79
CA LEU A 34 13.33 40.80 20.21
C LEU A 34 13.77 42.24 20.50
N LYS A 35 14.43 42.93 19.56
CA LYS A 35 14.79 44.34 19.71
C LYS A 35 13.54 45.21 19.66
N VAL A 36 12.71 45.01 18.64
CA VAL A 36 11.43 45.72 18.46
C VAL A 36 10.51 45.44 19.65
N ALA A 37 10.43 44.19 20.10
CA ALA A 37 9.64 43.84 21.28
C ALA A 37 10.18 44.53 22.56
N ALA A 38 11.48 44.61 22.75
CA ALA A 38 12.08 45.30 23.91
C ALA A 38 11.77 46.79 23.92
N ASP A 39 11.76 47.43 22.75
CA ASP A 39 11.45 48.85 22.60
C ASP A 39 9.96 49.13 22.86
N ILE A 40 9.05 48.32 22.29
CA ILE A 40 7.59 48.47 22.47
C ILE A 40 7.17 48.18 23.92
N LEU A 41 7.79 47.19 24.56
CA LEU A 41 7.49 46.83 25.94
C LEU A 41 8.12 47.79 26.95
N ALA A 42 8.87 48.81 26.50
CA ALA A 42 9.57 49.80 27.31
C ALA A 42 10.36 49.16 28.46
N VAL A 43 10.94 47.99 28.20
CA VAL A 43 11.59 47.19 29.23
C VAL A 43 12.94 47.82 29.55
N ARG A 44 13.02 48.52 30.68
CA ARG A 44 14.28 49.11 31.16
C ARG A 44 15.41 48.08 31.38
N GLN A 45 15.08 46.78 31.47
CA GLN A 45 16.02 45.67 31.71
C GLN A 45 15.88 44.55 30.67
N LYS A 46 16.78 44.50 29.68
CA LYS A 46 16.79 43.46 28.61
C LYS A 46 16.74 42.02 29.13
N ARG A 47 17.11 41.77 30.40
CA ARG A 47 17.03 40.47 31.07
C ARG A 47 15.62 39.87 31.11
N ARG A 48 14.56 40.69 31.20
CA ARG A 48 13.17 40.20 31.34
C ARG A 48 12.63 39.51 30.08
N ILE A 49 13.12 39.91 28.91
CA ILE A 49 12.76 39.24 27.64
C ILE A 49 13.23 37.79 27.67
N TYR A 50 14.44 37.53 28.15
CA TYR A 50 14.97 36.16 28.26
C TYR A 50 14.22 35.30 29.29
N ASP A 51 13.72 35.90 30.37
CA ASP A 51 12.86 35.18 31.32
C ASP A 51 11.60 34.64 30.62
N ILE A 52 10.99 35.47 29.76
CA ILE A 52 9.78 35.09 29.01
C ILE A 52 10.12 34.09 27.91
N THR A 53 11.15 34.34 27.10
CA THR A 53 11.49 33.44 25.99
C THR A 53 11.95 32.08 26.47
N ASN A 54 12.74 31.98 27.54
CA ASN A 54 13.22 30.70 28.05
C ASN A 54 12.08 29.81 28.55
N VAL A 55 11.06 30.41 29.18
CA VAL A 55 9.87 29.67 29.61
C VAL A 55 9.04 29.23 28.41
N LEU A 56 8.78 30.13 27.46
CA LEU A 56 8.00 29.78 26.26
C LEU A 56 8.73 28.76 25.35
N GLU A 57 10.05 28.83 25.28
CA GLU A 57 10.90 27.85 24.58
C GLU A 57 10.93 26.53 25.34
N GLY A 58 11.02 26.55 26.67
CA GLY A 58 10.96 25.37 27.53
C GLY A 58 9.62 24.63 27.45
N ILE A 59 8.51 25.34 27.21
CA ILE A 59 7.20 24.75 26.93
C ILE A 59 7.08 24.31 25.44
N GLY A 60 7.97 24.76 24.56
CA GLY A 60 7.95 24.46 23.14
C GLY A 60 6.97 25.30 22.31
N LEU A 61 6.47 26.42 22.85
CA LEU A 61 5.55 27.33 22.14
C LEU A 61 6.25 28.29 21.18
N ILE A 62 7.56 28.46 21.32
CA ILE A 62 8.39 29.26 20.43
C ILE A 62 9.68 28.52 20.08
N GLU A 63 10.33 28.95 19.00
CA GLU A 63 11.69 28.56 18.66
C GLU A 63 12.55 29.76 18.27
N LYS A 64 13.87 29.60 18.40
CA LYS A 64 14.83 30.59 17.95
C LYS A 64 15.06 30.44 16.44
N LYS A 65 14.63 31.44 15.67
CA LYS A 65 14.86 31.48 14.22
C LYS A 65 16.23 32.04 13.86
N SER A 66 16.63 33.12 14.52
CA SER A 66 17.96 33.74 14.33
C SER A 66 18.35 34.59 15.54
N LYS A 67 19.53 35.23 15.50
CA LYS A 67 19.95 36.14 16.58
C LYS A 67 18.98 37.32 16.65
N ASN A 68 18.33 37.47 17.81
CA ASN A 68 17.26 38.46 18.07
C ASN A 68 15.92 38.18 17.36
N SER A 69 15.69 36.99 16.79
CA SER A 69 14.41 36.64 16.17
C SER A 69 13.90 35.31 16.70
N ILE A 70 12.65 35.32 17.16
CA ILE A 70 11.93 34.13 17.61
C ILE A 70 10.71 33.90 16.72
N GLN A 71 10.31 32.65 16.59
CA GLN A 71 9.12 32.24 15.85
C GLN A 71 8.15 31.51 16.77
N TRP A 72 6.88 31.86 16.67
CA TRP A 72 5.80 31.19 17.37
C TRP A 72 5.52 29.83 16.73
N LYS A 73 5.51 28.77 17.55
CA LYS A 73 5.18 27.40 17.17
C LYS A 73 3.74 27.01 17.51
N GLY A 74 3.11 27.75 18.43
CA GLY A 74 1.76 27.42 18.90
C GLY A 74 0.69 27.61 17.81
N ALA A 75 -0.37 26.80 17.86
CA ALA A 75 -1.58 27.02 17.07
C ALA A 75 -2.35 28.25 17.61
N GLY A 76 -1.86 29.45 17.29
CA GLY A 76 -2.55 30.71 17.60
C GLY A 76 -3.39 31.17 16.39
N PRO A 77 -4.46 31.95 16.61
CA PRO A 77 -5.36 32.45 15.55
C PRO A 77 -4.68 33.34 14.48
N GLY A 78 -3.39 33.66 14.63
CA GLY A 78 -2.57 34.36 13.62
C GLY A 78 -1.39 33.55 13.06
N CYS A 79 -1.23 32.26 13.44
CA CYS A 79 -0.06 31.44 13.07
C CYS A 79 -0.43 30.11 12.37
N ASN A 80 -1.70 29.88 12.07
CA ASN A 80 -2.00 29.06 10.90
C ASN A 80 -1.78 30.00 9.73
N THR A 81 -0.62 29.95 9.06
CA THR A 81 -0.46 30.65 7.79
C THR A 81 -1.69 30.29 6.96
N GLN A 82 -2.36 31.30 6.41
CA GLN A 82 -3.55 31.07 5.61
C GLN A 82 -3.27 30.02 4.52
N GLU A 83 -2.04 30.02 4.00
CA GLU A 83 -1.42 29.01 3.16
C GLU A 83 -1.48 27.57 3.71
N MET A 84 -1.18 27.32 4.99
CA MET A 84 -1.29 25.98 5.58
C MET A 84 -2.74 25.51 5.68
N SER A 85 -3.66 26.42 6.00
CA SER A 85 -5.09 26.10 6.05
C SER A 85 -5.64 25.80 4.65
N GLU A 86 -5.26 26.58 3.65
CA GLU A 86 -5.59 26.37 2.24
C GLU A 86 -5.00 25.06 1.70
N ARG A 87 -3.75 24.72 2.06
CA ARG A 87 -3.14 23.43 1.74
C ARG A 87 -3.88 22.27 2.38
N LEU A 88 -4.29 22.40 3.65
CA LEU A 88 -5.09 21.37 4.33
C LEU A 88 -6.44 21.16 3.63
N ILE A 89 -7.12 22.22 3.22
CA ILE A 89 -8.38 22.13 2.47
C ILE A 89 -8.15 21.45 1.11
N THR A 90 -7.09 21.84 0.40
CA THR A 90 -6.73 21.26 -0.91
C THR A 90 -6.42 19.77 -0.79
N LEU A 91 -5.60 19.39 0.20
CA LEU A 91 -5.26 17.98 0.45
C LEU A 91 -6.47 17.16 0.86
N LYS A 92 -7.36 17.70 1.71
CA LYS A 92 -8.61 17.02 2.06
C LYS A 92 -9.50 16.79 0.84
N LYS A 93 -9.61 17.79 -0.04
CA LYS A 93 -10.35 17.66 -1.29
C LYS A 93 -9.74 16.59 -2.20
N GLU A 94 -8.41 16.53 -2.27
CA GLU A 94 -7.71 15.53 -3.06
C GLU A 94 -7.89 14.12 -2.51
N ILE A 95 -7.82 13.94 -1.18
CA ILE A 95 -8.11 12.65 -0.53
C ILE A 95 -9.53 12.20 -0.89
N SER A 96 -10.53 13.06 -0.71
CA SER A 96 -11.92 12.73 -1.05
C SER A 96 -12.09 12.37 -2.54
N ARG A 97 -11.40 13.08 -3.44
CA ARG A 97 -11.40 12.76 -4.88
C ARG A 97 -10.80 11.39 -5.16
N LEU A 98 -9.72 11.03 -4.46
CA LEU A 98 -9.07 9.73 -4.61
C LEU A 98 -9.93 8.60 -4.05
N GLU A 99 -10.57 8.81 -2.90
CA GLU A 99 -11.53 7.85 -2.32
C GLU A 99 -12.72 7.58 -3.25
N ASP A 100 -13.27 8.62 -3.89
CA ASP A 100 -14.35 8.46 -4.88
C ASP A 100 -13.88 7.68 -6.12
N HIS A 101 -12.63 7.89 -6.54
CA HIS A 101 -12.05 7.15 -7.66
C HIS A 101 -11.84 5.68 -7.30
N GLU A 102 -11.26 5.39 -6.15
CA GLU A 102 -11.07 4.03 -5.65
C GLU A 102 -12.41 3.29 -5.58
N LYS A 103 -13.43 3.92 -5.00
CA LYS A 103 -14.78 3.36 -4.93
C LYS A 103 -15.37 3.05 -6.32
N LYS A 104 -15.12 3.91 -7.29
CA LYS A 104 -15.55 3.69 -8.69
C LYS A 104 -14.84 2.47 -9.30
N LEU A 105 -13.54 2.33 -9.08
CA LEU A 105 -12.76 1.19 -9.56
C LEU A 105 -13.22 -0.12 -8.92
N ASP A 106 -13.48 -0.11 -7.61
CA ASP A 106 -14.02 -1.27 -6.91
C ASP A 106 -15.39 -1.69 -7.46
N THR A 107 -16.25 -0.71 -7.74
CA THR A 107 -17.56 -0.97 -8.37
C THR A 107 -17.39 -1.61 -9.74
N HIS A 108 -16.51 -1.07 -10.59
CA HIS A 108 -16.25 -1.65 -11.91
C HIS A 108 -15.64 -3.05 -11.82
N LYS A 109 -14.71 -3.28 -10.88
CA LYS A 109 -14.13 -4.59 -10.63
C LYS A 109 -15.21 -5.60 -10.24
N GLN A 110 -16.11 -5.22 -9.33
CA GLN A 110 -17.24 -6.07 -8.94
C GLN A 110 -18.14 -6.39 -10.14
N TRP A 111 -18.48 -5.39 -10.95
CA TRP A 111 -19.28 -5.62 -12.16
C TRP A 111 -18.62 -6.58 -13.14
N LEU A 112 -17.31 -6.42 -13.39
CA LEU A 112 -16.57 -7.31 -14.27
C LEU A 112 -16.46 -8.73 -13.71
N GLN A 113 -16.22 -8.88 -12.41
CA GLN A 113 -16.18 -10.19 -11.75
C GLN A 113 -17.53 -10.91 -11.85
N GLN A 114 -18.64 -10.18 -11.59
CA GLN A 114 -19.98 -10.74 -11.74
C GLN A 114 -20.28 -11.07 -13.21
N SER A 115 -19.91 -10.20 -14.15
CA SER A 115 -20.05 -10.48 -15.58
C SER A 115 -19.26 -11.72 -16.00
N PHE A 116 -18.03 -11.89 -15.51
CA PHE A 116 -17.22 -13.05 -15.81
C PHE A 116 -17.85 -14.33 -15.25
N ASN A 117 -18.28 -14.32 -13.99
CA ASN A 117 -18.94 -15.47 -13.38
C ASN A 117 -20.23 -15.83 -14.12
N ASN A 118 -21.04 -14.84 -14.50
CA ASN A 118 -22.26 -15.08 -15.27
C ASN A 118 -21.97 -15.74 -16.62
N ILE A 119 -20.87 -15.38 -17.29
CA ILE A 119 -20.49 -15.98 -18.57
C ILE A 119 -19.88 -17.37 -18.35
N ALA A 120 -19.03 -17.54 -17.33
CA ALA A 120 -18.31 -18.78 -17.06
C ALA A 120 -19.20 -19.90 -16.51
N ASP A 121 -20.18 -19.55 -15.66
CA ASP A 121 -21.10 -20.49 -15.01
C ASP A 121 -22.36 -20.78 -15.86
N ASP A 122 -22.51 -20.11 -17.00
CA ASP A 122 -23.60 -20.38 -17.95
C ASP A 122 -23.40 -21.76 -18.61
N VAL A 123 -24.43 -22.60 -18.53
CA VAL A 123 -24.41 -23.98 -19.03
C VAL A 123 -24.17 -24.05 -20.55
N GLU A 124 -24.65 -23.05 -21.30
CA GLU A 124 -24.44 -22.96 -22.73
C GLU A 124 -22.99 -22.56 -23.04
N ASN A 125 -22.39 -21.68 -22.25
CA ASN A 125 -20.99 -21.31 -22.46
C ASN A 125 -20.01 -22.40 -21.99
N CYS A 126 -20.38 -23.20 -20.98
CA CYS A 126 -19.55 -24.27 -20.45
C CYS A 126 -19.12 -25.28 -21.53
N HIS A 127 -20.01 -25.59 -22.48
CA HIS A 127 -19.70 -26.54 -23.55
C HIS A 127 -18.94 -25.93 -24.73
N LEU A 128 -18.90 -24.59 -24.83
CA LEU A 128 -18.17 -23.84 -25.86
C LEU A 128 -16.79 -23.36 -25.39
N ALA A 129 -16.51 -23.43 -24.08
CA ALA A 129 -15.24 -23.01 -23.47
C ALA A 129 -14.11 -24.04 -23.66
N TYR A 130 -13.72 -24.29 -24.90
CA TYR A 130 -12.58 -25.16 -25.24
C TYR A 130 -11.70 -24.54 -26.33
N VAL A 131 -10.49 -25.09 -26.47
CA VAL A 131 -9.56 -24.81 -27.57
C VAL A 131 -9.24 -26.11 -28.28
N THR A 132 -9.05 -26.06 -29.60
CA THR A 132 -8.68 -27.26 -30.35
C THR A 132 -7.18 -27.51 -30.28
N SER A 133 -6.76 -28.75 -30.52
CA SER A 133 -5.33 -29.08 -30.64
C SER A 133 -4.68 -28.32 -31.80
N GLU A 134 -5.43 -28.04 -32.88
CA GLU A 134 -4.94 -27.24 -34.01
C GLU A 134 -4.64 -25.79 -33.60
N ASP A 135 -5.51 -25.17 -32.79
CA ASP A 135 -5.30 -23.81 -32.29
C ASP A 135 -4.03 -23.71 -31.44
N ILE A 136 -3.79 -24.69 -30.58
CA ILE A 136 -2.58 -24.76 -29.74
C ILE A 136 -1.33 -24.95 -30.62
N CYS A 137 -1.38 -25.88 -31.59
CA CYS A 137 -0.25 -26.14 -32.49
C CYS A 137 0.10 -24.97 -33.41
N LYS A 138 -0.87 -24.09 -33.72
CA LYS A 138 -0.62 -22.84 -34.47
C LYS A 138 0.11 -21.80 -33.62
N CYS A 139 -0.11 -21.79 -32.30
CA CYS A 139 0.56 -20.86 -31.39
C CYS A 139 2.01 -21.27 -31.08
N PHE A 140 2.34 -22.56 -31.15
CA PHE A 140 3.65 -23.10 -30.77
C PHE A 140 4.16 -24.09 -31.83
N GLU A 141 4.77 -23.55 -32.89
CA GLU A 141 5.27 -24.37 -34.00
C GLU A 141 6.60 -25.04 -33.66
N GLY A 142 6.64 -26.38 -33.77
CA GLY A 142 7.87 -27.17 -33.60
C GLY A 142 8.19 -27.58 -32.16
N ASP A 143 7.36 -27.18 -31.19
CA ASP A 143 7.51 -27.55 -29.79
C ASP A 143 6.61 -28.74 -29.39
N THR A 144 7.08 -29.54 -28.43
CA THR A 144 6.26 -30.59 -27.81
C THR A 144 5.36 -29.98 -26.73
N MET A 145 4.05 -30.09 -26.89
CA MET A 145 3.09 -29.44 -26.00
C MET A 145 2.45 -30.42 -25.02
N LEU A 146 2.45 -30.06 -23.74
CA LEU A 146 1.74 -30.77 -22.68
C LEU A 146 0.64 -29.87 -22.13
N THR A 147 -0.61 -30.32 -22.23
CA THR A 147 -1.74 -29.64 -21.59
C THR A 147 -2.04 -30.31 -20.25
N ILE A 148 -2.22 -29.50 -19.20
CA ILE A 148 -2.44 -29.97 -17.84
C ILE A 148 -3.79 -29.43 -17.38
N LYS A 149 -4.74 -30.32 -17.10
CA LYS A 149 -6.02 -29.99 -16.47
C LYS A 149 -6.02 -30.56 -15.05
N ALA A 150 -5.96 -29.67 -14.07
CA ALA A 150 -5.90 -30.02 -12.66
C ALA A 150 -7.00 -29.29 -11.86
N PRO A 151 -7.48 -29.88 -10.76
CA PRO A 151 -8.40 -29.20 -9.85
C PRO A 151 -7.81 -27.93 -9.24
N ASN A 152 -8.69 -27.02 -8.82
CA ASN A 152 -8.32 -25.80 -8.10
C ASN A 152 -7.53 -26.15 -6.83
N GLY A 153 -6.45 -25.42 -6.56
CA GLY A 153 -5.56 -25.65 -5.43
C GLY A 153 -4.45 -26.70 -5.67
N THR A 154 -4.29 -27.20 -6.89
CA THR A 154 -3.14 -28.04 -7.27
C THR A 154 -1.84 -27.23 -7.18
N SER A 155 -0.84 -27.74 -6.46
CA SER A 155 0.49 -27.13 -6.37
C SER A 155 1.31 -27.49 -7.60
N LEU A 156 1.93 -26.47 -8.21
CA LEU A 156 2.90 -26.60 -9.30
C LEU A 156 4.24 -26.04 -8.81
N GLU A 157 5.24 -26.91 -8.69
CA GLU A 157 6.58 -26.57 -8.25
C GLU A 157 7.59 -26.83 -9.38
N VAL A 158 8.42 -25.83 -9.67
CA VAL A 158 9.52 -25.93 -10.64
C VAL A 158 10.83 -25.68 -9.88
N PRO A 159 11.49 -26.73 -9.36
CA PRO A 159 12.76 -26.56 -8.67
C PRO A 159 13.82 -26.00 -9.62
N HIS A 160 14.46 -24.90 -9.23
CA HIS A 160 15.62 -24.40 -9.95
C HIS A 160 16.82 -25.30 -9.61
N LEU A 161 17.13 -26.23 -10.51
CA LEU A 161 18.29 -27.11 -10.38
C LEU A 161 19.57 -26.37 -10.82
N SER A 162 19.90 -25.28 -10.10
CA SER A 162 21.15 -24.55 -10.26
C SER A 162 22.25 -25.21 -9.41
N GLY A 163 23.01 -26.12 -10.02
CA GLY A 163 24.28 -26.62 -9.50
C GLY A 163 24.29 -28.10 -9.12
N GLN A 164 25.26 -28.82 -9.66
CA GLN A 164 25.61 -30.22 -9.43
C GLN A 164 24.80 -31.27 -10.20
N SER A 165 25.14 -31.43 -11.48
CA SER A 165 25.30 -32.78 -12.03
C SER A 165 26.75 -32.92 -12.45
N SER A 166 27.43 -33.96 -11.96
CA SER A 166 28.82 -34.32 -12.25
C SER A 166 29.07 -34.61 -13.74
N ILE A 167 28.02 -34.51 -14.57
CA ILE A 167 27.99 -34.80 -15.99
C ILE A 167 27.04 -33.76 -16.62
N GLY A 168 27.52 -32.54 -16.89
CA GLY A 168 27.00 -31.46 -17.76
C GLY A 168 25.54 -31.32 -18.25
N GLN A 169 24.55 -32.06 -17.73
CA GLN A 169 23.15 -32.01 -18.17
C GLN A 169 22.34 -31.19 -17.19
N ILE A 170 21.82 -30.07 -17.69
CA ILE A 170 20.78 -29.31 -16.99
C ILE A 170 19.51 -30.15 -17.04
N LYS A 171 19.05 -30.61 -15.88
CA LYS A 171 17.77 -31.31 -15.76
C LYS A 171 16.71 -30.29 -15.39
N TYR A 172 15.60 -30.31 -16.11
CA TYR A 172 14.38 -29.56 -15.75
C TYR A 172 13.36 -30.54 -15.19
N GLN A 173 12.63 -30.12 -14.15
CA GLN A 173 11.61 -30.94 -13.52
C GLN A 173 10.43 -30.07 -13.13
N ILE A 174 9.22 -30.59 -13.34
CA ILE A 174 7.96 -29.98 -12.91
C ILE A 174 7.28 -30.98 -11.98
N HIS A 175 6.90 -30.54 -10.78
CA HIS A 175 6.15 -31.32 -9.81
C HIS A 175 4.73 -30.79 -9.70
N LEU A 176 3.75 -31.68 -9.86
CA LEU A 176 2.34 -31.37 -9.74
C LEU A 176 1.75 -32.20 -8.61
N LYS A 177 1.09 -31.55 -7.64
CA LYS A 177 0.47 -32.22 -6.49
C LYS A 177 -0.94 -31.69 -6.28
N SER A 178 -1.93 -32.55 -6.47
CA SER A 178 -3.33 -32.25 -6.15
C SER A 178 -3.79 -33.05 -4.93
N SER A 179 -4.58 -32.40 -4.06
CA SER A 179 -5.22 -33.03 -2.89
C SER A 179 -6.73 -33.27 -3.09
N THR A 180 -7.33 -32.67 -4.11
CA THR A 180 -8.78 -32.62 -4.32
C THR A 180 -9.25 -33.48 -5.50
N GLY A 181 -8.36 -33.92 -6.39
CA GLY A 181 -8.72 -34.80 -7.50
C GLY A 181 -7.54 -35.20 -8.39
N PRO A 182 -7.79 -36.01 -9.43
CA PRO A 182 -6.76 -36.43 -10.37
C PRO A 182 -6.37 -35.29 -11.32
N ILE A 183 -5.13 -35.35 -11.81
CA ILE A 183 -4.58 -34.42 -12.80
C ILE A 183 -4.61 -35.10 -14.16
N LEU A 184 -5.21 -34.47 -15.15
CA LEU A 184 -5.21 -34.94 -16.54
C LEU A 184 -4.06 -34.26 -17.30
N VAL A 185 -3.17 -35.07 -17.88
CA VAL A 185 -2.09 -34.58 -18.73
C VAL A 185 -2.29 -35.12 -20.13
N THR A 186 -2.31 -34.23 -21.12
CA THR A 186 -2.51 -34.59 -22.52
C THR A 186 -1.34 -34.09 -23.36
N LEU A 187 -0.69 -35.02 -24.07
CA LEU A 187 0.40 -34.74 -25.00
C LEU A 187 -0.18 -34.36 -26.37
N ILE A 188 0.21 -33.19 -26.85
CA ILE A 188 -0.09 -32.69 -28.19
C ILE A 188 1.25 -32.64 -28.94
N ASN A 189 1.42 -33.54 -29.90
CA ASN A 189 2.61 -33.61 -30.75
C ASN A 189 2.20 -33.42 -32.21
N LYS A 190 2.90 -32.55 -32.93
CA LYS A 190 2.68 -32.28 -34.35
C LYS A 190 3.33 -33.34 -35.25
N ASP A 191 4.32 -34.08 -34.73
CA ASP A 191 5.22 -34.95 -35.52
C ASP A 191 4.92 -36.47 -35.40
N ALA A 192 3.95 -36.87 -34.59
CA ALA A 192 3.55 -38.27 -34.51
C ALA A 192 2.43 -38.53 -35.54
N GLU A 193 2.55 -39.58 -36.35
CA GLU A 193 1.52 -40.09 -37.28
C GLU A 193 0.17 -40.47 -36.59
N SER A 194 0.00 -40.15 -35.32
CA SER A 194 -1.23 -40.30 -34.55
C SER A 194 -1.98 -38.96 -34.49
N GLU A 195 -3.07 -38.83 -35.24
CA GLU A 195 -3.97 -37.67 -35.24
C GLU A 195 -4.66 -37.41 -33.88
N THR A 196 -4.50 -38.30 -32.89
CA THR A 196 -5.20 -38.22 -31.60
C THR A 196 -4.25 -37.89 -30.45
N PRO A 197 -4.53 -36.85 -29.65
CA PRO A 197 -3.71 -36.50 -28.50
C PRO A 197 -3.82 -37.55 -27.39
N VAL A 198 -2.69 -37.96 -26.80
CA VAL A 198 -2.64 -39.01 -25.77
C VAL A 198 -2.90 -38.39 -24.40
N SER A 199 -3.93 -38.86 -23.70
CA SER A 199 -4.37 -38.31 -22.40
C SER A 199 -4.20 -39.33 -21.27
N VAL A 200 -3.61 -38.91 -20.15
CA VAL A 200 -3.34 -39.77 -18.99
C VAL A 200 -3.79 -39.09 -17.70
N LEU A 201 -4.51 -39.82 -16.84
CA LEU A 201 -4.86 -39.39 -15.49
C LEU A 201 -3.76 -39.77 -14.50
N VAL A 202 -3.39 -38.82 -13.64
CA VAL A 202 -2.38 -38.98 -12.60
C VAL A 202 -3.03 -38.69 -11.23
N PRO A 203 -3.08 -39.65 -10.29
CA PRO A 203 -2.55 -41.03 -10.40
C PRO A 203 -3.39 -41.93 -11.34
N PRO A 204 -2.77 -42.93 -11.99
CA PRO A 204 -3.48 -43.85 -12.87
C PRO A 204 -4.52 -44.68 -12.10
N VAL A 205 -5.69 -44.86 -12.73
CA VAL A 205 -6.82 -45.62 -12.15
C VAL A 205 -6.40 -47.08 -11.99
N LYS A 206 -6.51 -47.65 -10.78
CA LYS A 206 -6.26 -49.08 -10.55
C LYS A 206 -7.35 -49.88 -11.28
N VAL A 207 -6.98 -50.59 -12.34
CA VAL A 207 -7.85 -51.58 -12.98
C VAL A 207 -7.89 -52.81 -12.07
N GLU A 208 -8.98 -53.00 -11.30
CA GLU A 208 -9.22 -54.27 -10.61
C GLU A 208 -9.49 -55.36 -11.64
N SER A 209 -8.53 -56.27 -11.81
CA SER A 209 -8.67 -57.46 -12.64
C SER A 209 -9.46 -58.53 -11.89
N SER A 210 -10.79 -58.52 -12.04
CA SER A 210 -11.63 -59.65 -11.63
C SER A 210 -11.46 -60.81 -12.62
N LEU A 211 -10.33 -61.53 -12.52
CA LEU A 211 -10.17 -62.86 -13.10
C LEU A 211 -10.95 -63.85 -12.24
N ALA A 212 -12.16 -64.16 -12.68
CA ALA A 212 -12.94 -65.29 -12.21
C ALA A 212 -12.12 -66.58 -12.38
N LYS A 213 -11.59 -67.10 -11.27
CA LYS A 213 -11.11 -68.48 -11.21
C LYS A 213 -12.33 -69.41 -11.29
N LYS A 214 -12.59 -69.94 -12.48
CA LYS A 214 -13.29 -71.21 -12.65
C LYS A 214 -12.47 -72.29 -11.94
N GLY A 215 -12.96 -72.77 -10.81
CA GLY A 215 -12.47 -73.96 -10.14
C GLY A 215 -13.53 -75.05 -10.22
N THR A 216 -13.40 -75.93 -11.21
CA THR A 216 -14.11 -77.20 -11.26
C THR A 216 -13.25 -78.24 -10.55
N ARG A 217 -13.73 -78.77 -9.42
CA ARG A 217 -13.73 -80.19 -9.05
C ARG A 217 -14.39 -80.37 -7.68
#